data_AF-A0AAV8YT84-F1
#
_entry.id   AF-A0AAV8YT84-F1
#
_cell.length_a   1.000
_cell.length_b   1.000
_cell.length_c   1.000
_cell.angle_alpha   90.00
_cell.angle_beta   90.00
_cell.angle_gamma   90.00
#
_symmetry.space_group_name_H-M   'P 1'
#
loop_
_entity.id
_entity.type
_entity.pdbx_description
1 polymer ?
#
loop_
_entity_poly.entity_id
_entity_poly.type
_entity_poly.pdbx_seq_one_letter_code
_entity_poly.pdbx_strand_id
1 'polypeptide(L)'
;MKQLVFLTFLVYAGSNLVQSAFDTGIDVAGVSSLVLHTVGSNSHGIGLRRFARSALSGMSGEILIRLESTIVSNCKKNGHQQIANNLQNTYDNMKVCLNKKKIFIATKSEFLDNIDECSRDAVKQTKTCMSDDQKYFPEFILDLVKSVAGFMYDDRDIMKYDVAQCVQIFTDYSVRRSYIQCVTDISIQTGDSNQIPTSKASFCKTFIPASYCFTNTIKENCARTKNLDKFREDYINAMKVPCDKKESE
;
A
#
# COMPACT_ATOMS: atom_id res chain seq x y z
N MET A 1 -6.10 -11.09 -14.98
CA MET A 1 -5.92 -9.91 -14.10
C MET A 1 -6.76 -10.03 -12.83
N LYS A 2 -6.44 -10.99 -11.94
CA LYS A 2 -7.24 -11.31 -10.73
C LYS A 2 -6.38 -11.34 -9.44
N GLN A 3 -5.19 -10.72 -9.43
CA GLN A 3 -4.15 -10.93 -8.40
C GLN A 3 -3.51 -9.64 -7.84
N LEU A 4 -4.07 -8.46 -8.15
CA LEU A 4 -3.38 -7.17 -7.95
C LEU A 4 -3.78 -6.36 -6.71
N VAL A 5 -4.61 -6.91 -5.83
CA VAL A 5 -5.14 -6.16 -4.66
C VAL A 5 -4.10 -6.06 -3.55
N PHE A 6 -3.26 -7.09 -3.40
CA PHE A 6 -2.19 -7.17 -2.39
C PHE A 6 -0.88 -6.48 -2.77
N LEU A 7 -0.52 -6.52 -4.05
CA LEU A 7 0.76 -6.08 -4.63
C LEU A 7 1.10 -4.60 -4.41
N THR A 8 0.14 -3.82 -3.95
CA THR A 8 0.09 -2.41 -4.28
C THR A 8 -0.14 -1.56 -3.01
N PHE A 9 -0.69 -2.09 -1.91
CA PHE A 9 -0.80 -1.37 -0.63
C PHE A 9 0.58 -0.83 -0.16
N LEU A 10 1.61 -1.57 -0.55
CA LEU A 10 3.03 -1.25 -0.46
C LEU A 10 3.49 -0.07 -1.30
N VAL A 11 2.95 0.04 -2.51
CA VAL A 11 3.15 1.17 -3.40
C VAL A 11 2.43 2.40 -2.85
N TYR A 12 1.30 2.29 -2.14
CA TYR A 12 0.60 3.44 -1.55
C TYR A 12 1.39 4.15 -0.44
N ALA A 13 2.01 3.39 0.46
CA ALA A 13 2.94 3.93 1.44
C ALA A 13 4.11 4.66 0.74
N GLY A 14 4.67 4.05 -0.31
CA GLY A 14 5.75 4.62 -1.14
C GLY A 14 5.34 5.80 -2.05
N SER A 15 4.11 5.86 -2.55
CA SER A 15 3.67 6.86 -3.54
C SER A 15 3.37 8.21 -2.91
N ASN A 16 2.73 8.24 -1.73
CA ASN A 16 2.59 9.48 -0.95
C ASN A 16 3.95 9.96 -0.40
N LEU A 17 4.88 9.03 -0.14
CA LEU A 17 6.27 9.25 0.24
C LEU A 17 7.09 9.93 -0.86
N VAL A 18 7.03 9.39 -2.08
CA VAL A 18 7.72 9.94 -3.25
C VAL A 18 7.12 11.29 -3.61
N GLN A 19 5.79 11.42 -3.54
CA GLN A 19 5.09 12.69 -3.73
C GLN A 19 5.49 13.75 -2.68
N SER A 20 5.64 13.36 -1.40
CA SER A 20 6.11 14.24 -0.33
C SER A 20 7.59 14.63 -0.50
N ALA A 21 8.45 13.71 -0.95
CA ALA A 21 9.85 14.01 -1.29
C ALA A 21 9.96 15.00 -2.48
N PHE A 22 9.08 14.88 -3.49
CA PHE A 22 8.97 15.80 -4.63
C PHE A 22 8.49 17.21 -4.24
N ASP A 23 7.70 17.34 -3.18
CA ASP A 23 7.25 18.63 -2.66
C ASP A 23 8.30 19.31 -1.76
N THR A 24 9.35 18.59 -1.33
CA THR A 24 10.51 19.13 -0.58
C THR A 24 11.69 19.58 -1.43
N GLY A 25 11.56 19.61 -2.77
CA GLY A 25 12.56 20.21 -3.67
C GLY A 25 13.75 19.32 -4.04
N ILE A 26 13.62 18.00 -3.94
CA ILE A 26 14.64 17.05 -4.40
C ILE A 26 14.47 16.83 -5.91
N ASP A 27 15.46 17.24 -6.69
CA ASP A 27 15.49 17.10 -8.14
C ASP A 27 15.89 15.67 -8.53
N VAL A 28 14.90 14.84 -8.89
CA VAL A 28 15.11 13.46 -9.35
C VAL A 28 14.66 13.37 -10.82
N ALA A 29 15.44 13.97 -11.71
CA ALA A 29 15.15 14.05 -13.14
C ALA A 29 15.32 12.74 -13.95
N GLY A 30 15.35 11.57 -13.31
CA GLY A 30 15.85 10.34 -13.95
C GLY A 30 14.86 9.19 -14.23
N VAL A 31 13.57 9.29 -13.90
CA VAL A 31 12.72 8.07 -13.73
C VAL A 31 11.36 8.17 -14.40
N SER A 32 11.30 8.55 -15.68
CA SER A 32 10.02 8.86 -16.33
C SER A 32 9.90 8.38 -17.77
N SER A 33 10.15 7.10 -17.99
CA SER A 33 9.63 6.42 -19.17
C SER A 33 9.03 5.07 -18.80
N LEU A 34 7.96 4.67 -19.50
CA LEU A 34 7.03 3.53 -19.29
C LEU A 34 6.00 3.76 -18.16
N VAL A 35 4.69 3.82 -18.37
CA VAL A 35 3.83 3.09 -19.32
C VAL A 35 2.68 3.99 -19.79
N LEU A 36 2.61 4.27 -21.10
CA LEU A 36 1.39 4.58 -21.84
C LEU A 36 1.72 4.41 -23.33
N HIS A 37 1.37 3.27 -23.91
CA HIS A 37 1.11 3.20 -25.35
C HIS A 37 -0.40 3.37 -25.53
N THR A 38 -0.81 4.62 -25.75
CA THR A 38 -1.67 5.03 -26.86
C THR A 38 -1.64 6.56 -26.99
N VAL A 39 -1.13 7.02 -28.15
CA VAL A 39 -1.29 8.35 -28.79
C VAL A 39 -0.46 9.54 -28.26
N GLY A 40 0.59 9.89 -29.02
CA GLY A 40 0.74 11.22 -29.63
C GLY A 40 1.48 12.36 -28.91
N SER A 41 2.72 12.61 -29.36
CA SER A 41 3.37 13.92 -29.61
C SER A 41 4.05 14.73 -28.47
N ASN A 42 5.38 14.84 -28.62
CA ASN A 42 6.34 15.93 -28.39
C ASN A 42 5.94 17.21 -27.60
N SER A 43 6.67 17.50 -26.50
CA SER A 43 7.42 18.75 -26.25
C SER A 43 8.12 18.74 -24.89
N HIS A 44 9.33 19.32 -24.83
CA HIS A 44 10.36 19.17 -23.80
C HIS A 44 10.08 19.86 -22.44
N GLY A 45 10.65 19.28 -21.37
CA GLY A 45 11.06 19.99 -20.15
C GLY A 45 10.10 19.96 -18.95
N ILE A 46 8.80 20.18 -19.15
CA ILE A 46 7.83 20.33 -18.05
C ILE A 46 6.95 19.08 -17.85
N GLY A 47 6.88 18.19 -18.87
CA GLY A 47 6.01 17.01 -18.86
C GLY A 47 6.48 15.87 -17.95
N LEU A 48 7.79 15.76 -17.70
CA LEU A 48 8.40 14.60 -17.05
C LEU A 48 8.01 14.47 -15.57
N ARG A 49 8.03 15.58 -14.83
CA ARG A 49 7.58 15.67 -13.43
C ARG A 49 6.09 15.38 -13.27
N ARG A 50 5.27 15.76 -14.26
CA ARG A 50 3.83 15.48 -14.31
C ARG A 50 3.57 13.99 -14.59
N PHE A 51 4.40 13.37 -15.40
CA PHE A 51 4.29 11.98 -15.81
C PHE A 51 4.74 11.00 -14.71
N ALA A 52 5.87 11.24 -14.02
CA ALA A 52 6.25 10.49 -12.81
C ALA A 52 5.18 10.59 -11.72
N ARG A 53 4.59 11.79 -11.53
CA ARG A 53 3.41 12.00 -10.69
C ARG A 53 2.26 11.08 -11.10
N SER A 54 1.92 11.02 -12.39
CA SER A 54 0.83 10.17 -12.88
C SER A 54 1.09 8.66 -12.76
N ALA A 55 2.31 8.18 -13.01
CA ALA A 55 2.61 6.74 -13.00
C ALA A 55 2.57 6.14 -11.58
N LEU A 56 3.13 6.84 -10.58
CA LEU A 56 3.14 6.39 -9.19
C LEU A 56 1.83 6.69 -8.45
N SER A 57 1.13 7.78 -8.79
CA SER A 57 -0.21 8.08 -8.27
C SER A 57 -1.27 7.13 -8.86
N GLY A 58 -1.09 6.69 -10.11
CA GLY A 58 -1.98 5.76 -10.79
C GLY A 58 -2.00 4.39 -10.12
N MET A 59 -0.83 3.83 -9.81
CA MET A 59 -0.77 2.51 -9.17
C MET A 59 -1.27 2.51 -7.73
N SER A 60 -1.07 3.58 -6.95
CA SER A 60 -1.48 3.64 -5.54
C SER A 60 -2.96 3.94 -5.33
N GLY A 61 -3.54 4.77 -6.19
CA GLY A 61 -4.97 5.08 -6.15
C GLY A 61 -5.84 3.88 -6.52
N GLU A 62 -5.45 3.14 -7.58
CA GLU A 62 -6.22 2.01 -8.10
C GLU A 62 -6.48 0.89 -7.10
N ILE A 63 -5.66 0.76 -6.06
CA ILE A 63 -5.67 -0.33 -5.08
C ILE A 63 -6.61 -0.03 -3.96
N LEU A 64 -6.53 1.20 -3.43
CA LEU A 64 -7.47 1.65 -2.43
C LEU A 64 -8.86 1.61 -3.07
N ILE A 65 -8.97 2.05 -4.32
CA ILE A 65 -10.20 1.89 -5.11
C ILE A 65 -10.60 0.41 -5.22
N ARG A 66 -9.69 -0.53 -5.48
CA ARG A 66 -10.00 -1.97 -5.54
C ARG A 66 -10.38 -2.55 -4.18
N LEU A 67 -9.72 -2.17 -3.09
CA LEU A 67 -10.00 -2.62 -1.73
C LEU A 67 -11.36 -2.09 -1.28
N GLU A 68 -11.61 -0.79 -1.45
CA GLU A 68 -12.90 -0.14 -1.22
C GLU A 68 -13.99 -0.81 -2.05
N SER A 69 -13.75 -1.06 -3.34
CA SER A 69 -14.68 -1.77 -4.21
C SER A 69 -14.95 -3.21 -3.75
N THR A 70 -13.92 -3.91 -3.29
CA THR A 70 -14.04 -5.28 -2.74
C THR A 70 -14.90 -5.28 -1.48
N ILE A 71 -14.64 -4.35 -0.57
CA ILE A 71 -15.40 -4.17 0.67
C ILE A 71 -16.86 -3.82 0.36
N VAL A 72 -17.10 -2.83 -0.50
CA VAL A 72 -18.46 -2.41 -0.92
C VAL A 72 -19.19 -3.57 -1.59
N SER A 73 -18.51 -4.32 -2.47
CA SER A 73 -19.09 -5.50 -3.11
C SER A 73 -19.46 -6.58 -2.08
N ASN A 74 -18.60 -6.80 -1.09
CA ASN A 74 -18.85 -7.76 -0.01
C ASN A 74 -20.06 -7.36 0.83
N CYS A 75 -20.17 -6.09 1.20
CA CYS A 75 -21.32 -5.57 1.93
C CYS A 75 -22.64 -5.70 1.15
N LYS A 76 -22.62 -5.51 -0.19
CA LYS A 76 -23.79 -5.78 -1.04
C LYS A 76 -24.17 -7.26 -1.04
N LYS A 77 -23.19 -8.17 -1.15
CA LYS A 77 -23.42 -9.62 -1.11
C LYS A 77 -24.02 -10.10 0.22
N ASN A 78 -23.66 -9.43 1.31
CA ASN A 78 -24.20 -9.70 2.64
C ASN A 78 -25.58 -9.04 2.90
N GLY A 79 -26.21 -8.42 1.88
CA GLY A 79 -27.54 -7.82 2.00
C GLY A 79 -27.56 -6.40 2.58
N HIS A 80 -26.41 -5.79 2.85
CA HIS A 80 -26.31 -4.45 3.46
C HIS A 80 -26.21 -3.32 2.41
N GLN A 81 -27.17 -3.27 1.48
CA GLN A 81 -27.14 -2.30 0.35
C GLN A 81 -27.06 -0.84 0.81
N GLN A 82 -27.79 -0.46 1.87
CA GLN A 82 -27.79 0.91 2.39
C GLN A 82 -26.41 1.32 2.93
N ILE A 83 -25.75 0.42 3.68
CA ILE A 83 -24.40 0.66 4.21
C ILE A 83 -23.42 0.74 3.03
N ALA A 84 -23.50 -0.19 2.08
CA ALA A 84 -22.62 -0.20 0.91
C ALA A 84 -22.69 1.09 0.08
N ASN A 85 -23.87 1.71 -0.04
CA ASN A 85 -24.04 2.99 -0.74
C ASN A 85 -23.40 4.16 0.04
N ASN A 86 -23.41 4.11 1.37
CA ASN A 86 -22.84 5.14 2.24
C ASN A 86 -21.33 5.00 2.46
N LEU A 87 -20.78 3.79 2.28
CA LEU A 87 -19.36 3.51 2.49
C LEU A 87 -18.46 4.35 1.60
N GLN A 88 -18.85 4.60 0.34
CA GLN A 88 -18.04 5.43 -0.56
C GLN A 88 -17.83 6.84 0.01
N ASN A 89 -18.92 7.50 0.41
CA ASN A 89 -18.85 8.82 1.06
C ASN A 89 -18.03 8.77 2.36
N THR A 90 -18.14 7.68 3.12
CA THR A 90 -17.40 7.50 4.37
C THR A 90 -15.89 7.38 4.10
N TYR A 91 -15.49 6.63 3.06
CA TYR A 91 -14.08 6.54 2.66
C TYR A 91 -13.56 7.86 2.10
N ASP A 92 -14.36 8.60 1.35
CA ASP A 92 -13.95 9.90 0.83
C ASP A 92 -13.77 10.92 1.97
N ASN A 93 -14.66 10.92 2.96
CA ASN A 93 -14.49 11.71 4.18
C ASN A 93 -13.24 11.31 4.98
N MET A 94 -12.99 10.00 5.12
CA MET A 94 -11.76 9.49 5.75
C MET A 94 -10.52 10.00 5.00
N LYS A 95 -10.47 9.92 3.66
CA LYS A 95 -9.34 10.44 2.85
C LYS A 95 -9.13 11.94 3.06
N VAL A 96 -10.20 12.74 3.04
CA VAL A 96 -10.13 14.19 3.30
C VAL A 96 -9.59 14.46 4.70
N CYS A 97 -10.05 13.71 5.71
CA CYS A 97 -9.57 13.81 7.08
C CYS A 97 -8.08 13.44 7.18
N LEU A 98 -7.66 12.31 6.62
CA LEU A 98 -6.26 11.86 6.62
C LEU A 98 -5.32 12.91 6.02
N ASN A 99 -5.76 13.61 4.97
CA ASN A 99 -4.98 14.67 4.32
C ASN A 99 -4.77 15.93 5.17
N LYS A 100 -5.45 16.09 6.31
CA LYS A 100 -5.22 17.22 7.24
C LYS A 100 -3.85 17.18 7.90
N LYS A 101 -3.25 15.99 8.04
CA LYS A 101 -1.89 15.81 8.58
C LYS A 101 -1.04 15.16 7.51
N LYS A 102 0.06 15.83 7.14
CA LYS A 102 1.00 15.31 6.15
C LYS A 102 2.05 14.45 6.84
N ILE A 103 2.28 13.26 6.29
CA ILE A 103 3.33 12.36 6.75
C ILE A 103 4.71 13.04 6.68
N PHE A 104 5.56 12.82 7.69
CA PHE A 104 6.85 13.50 7.93
C PHE A 104 6.82 15.00 8.20
N ILE A 105 5.67 15.67 8.10
CA ILE A 105 5.49 17.05 8.59
C ILE A 105 4.98 17.01 10.03
N ALA A 106 3.94 16.22 10.28
CA ALA A 106 3.50 15.91 11.64
C ALA A 106 4.49 14.95 12.31
N THR A 107 4.55 14.98 13.64
CA THR A 107 5.29 13.96 14.41
C THR A 107 4.69 12.57 14.20
N LYS A 108 5.46 11.51 14.48
CA LYS A 108 4.99 10.12 14.39
C LYS A 108 3.69 9.91 15.18
N SER A 109 3.64 10.36 16.42
CA SER A 109 2.45 10.22 17.29
C SER A 109 1.25 10.92 16.67
N GLU A 110 1.37 12.22 16.33
CA GLU A 110 0.26 13.00 15.78
C GLU A 110 -0.28 12.40 14.47
N PHE A 111 0.59 11.84 13.63
CA PHE A 111 0.15 11.22 12.38
C PHE A 111 -0.57 9.88 12.61
N LEU A 112 -0.08 9.05 13.53
CA LEU A 112 -0.73 7.79 13.91
C LEU A 112 -2.09 8.05 14.59
N ASP A 113 -2.17 9.05 15.46
CA ASP A 113 -3.42 9.46 16.11
C ASP A 113 -4.45 9.97 15.09
N ASN A 114 -3.99 10.73 14.08
CA ASN A 114 -4.84 11.19 12.99
C ASN A 114 -5.37 10.03 12.13
N ILE A 115 -4.58 8.95 11.94
CA ILE A 115 -5.07 7.73 11.27
C ILE A 115 -6.20 7.10 12.08
N ASP A 116 -6.03 6.92 13.39
CA ASP A 116 -7.07 6.35 14.25
C ASP A 116 -8.36 7.18 14.26
N GLU A 117 -8.23 8.49 14.38
CA GLU A 117 -9.39 9.39 14.39
C GLU A 117 -10.14 9.36 13.06
N CYS A 118 -9.42 9.55 11.94
CA CYS A 118 -10.03 9.65 10.62
C CYS A 118 -10.62 8.34 10.10
N SER A 119 -10.11 7.19 10.55
CA SER A 119 -10.57 5.87 10.10
C SER A 119 -11.72 5.30 10.92
N ARG A 120 -12.07 5.90 12.07
CA ARG A 120 -13.05 5.35 13.03
C ARG A 120 -14.40 4.99 12.40
N ASP A 121 -15.00 5.92 11.67
CA ASP A 121 -16.33 5.72 11.06
C ASP A 121 -16.28 4.71 9.91
N ALA A 122 -15.21 4.75 9.12
CA ALA A 122 -14.99 3.81 8.02
C ALA A 122 -14.84 2.38 8.54
N VAL A 123 -14.03 2.16 9.58
CA VAL A 123 -13.85 0.86 10.24
C VAL A 123 -15.19 0.37 10.81
N LYS A 124 -15.89 1.22 11.57
CA LYS A 124 -17.18 0.87 12.19
C LYS A 124 -18.24 0.47 11.15
N GLN A 125 -18.42 1.27 10.10
CA GLN A 125 -19.41 0.97 9.06
C GLN A 125 -19.05 -0.28 8.27
N THR A 126 -17.77 -0.44 7.93
CA THR A 126 -17.30 -1.63 7.22
C THR A 126 -17.57 -2.88 8.04
N LYS A 127 -17.18 -2.88 9.31
CA LYS A 127 -17.39 -4.02 10.22
C LYS A 127 -18.86 -4.41 10.35
N THR A 128 -19.75 -3.43 10.34
CA THR A 128 -21.21 -3.66 10.47
C THR A 128 -21.79 -4.43 9.27
N CYS A 129 -21.17 -4.36 8.09
CA CYS A 129 -21.65 -5.06 6.90
C CYS A 129 -20.82 -6.29 6.48
N MET A 130 -19.79 -6.64 7.26
CA MET A 130 -19.04 -7.88 7.10
C MET A 130 -19.78 -9.05 7.77
N SER A 131 -19.58 -10.26 7.25
CA SER A 131 -19.95 -11.48 7.95
C SER A 131 -19.10 -11.63 9.21
N ASP A 132 -19.56 -12.42 10.18
CA ASP A 132 -18.91 -12.55 11.49
C ASP A 132 -17.43 -12.95 11.40
N ASP A 133 -17.11 -13.86 10.49
CA ASP A 133 -15.76 -14.35 10.19
C ASP A 133 -14.87 -13.33 9.46
N GLN A 134 -15.44 -12.28 8.88
CA GLN A 134 -14.72 -11.21 8.18
C GLN A 134 -14.63 -9.91 8.99
N LYS A 135 -15.23 -9.86 10.19
CA LYS A 135 -15.20 -8.67 11.05
C LYS A 135 -13.81 -8.25 11.53
N TYR A 136 -12.80 -9.13 11.45
CA TYR A 136 -11.41 -8.79 11.75
C TYR A 136 -10.80 -7.82 10.71
N PHE A 137 -11.33 -7.84 9.49
CA PHE A 137 -10.65 -7.26 8.33
C PHE A 137 -10.48 -5.73 8.41
N PRO A 138 -11.47 -4.94 8.83
CA PRO A 138 -11.33 -3.48 8.88
C PRO A 138 -10.27 -3.03 9.89
N GLU A 139 -10.26 -3.62 11.09
CA GLU A 139 -9.24 -3.37 12.10
C GLU A 139 -7.85 -3.86 11.65
N PHE A 140 -7.78 -5.01 10.98
CA PHE A 140 -6.52 -5.50 10.42
C PHE A 140 -5.90 -4.49 9.45
N ILE A 141 -6.69 -3.91 8.54
CA ILE A 141 -6.21 -2.89 7.59
C ILE A 141 -5.74 -1.63 8.32
N LEU A 142 -6.49 -1.18 9.35
CA LEU A 142 -6.09 -0.03 10.16
C LEU A 142 -4.75 -0.29 10.87
N ASP A 143 -4.60 -1.44 11.53
CA ASP A 143 -3.37 -1.84 12.20
C ASP A 143 -2.18 -1.94 11.21
N LEU A 144 -2.44 -2.45 10.00
CA LEU A 144 -1.45 -2.49 8.92
C LEU A 144 -0.99 -1.10 8.50
N VAL A 145 -1.92 -0.18 8.25
CA VAL A 145 -1.59 1.21 7.87
C VAL A 145 -0.75 1.87 8.96
N LYS A 146 -1.12 1.71 10.23
CA LYS A 146 -0.39 2.28 11.36
C LYS A 146 1.00 1.68 11.52
N SER A 147 1.13 0.36 11.38
CA SER A 147 2.41 -0.34 11.45
C SER A 147 3.36 0.13 10.35
N VAL A 148 2.87 0.21 9.11
CA VAL A 148 3.65 0.69 7.96
C VAL A 148 4.01 2.17 8.14
N ALA A 149 3.08 3.02 8.56
CA ALA A 149 3.37 4.43 8.86
C ALA A 149 4.42 4.56 9.97
N GLY A 150 4.33 3.74 11.02
CA GLY A 150 5.28 3.71 12.12
C GLY A 150 6.69 3.38 11.65
N PHE A 151 6.83 2.28 10.91
CA PHE A 151 8.06 1.87 10.22
C PHE A 151 8.62 3.00 9.33
N MET A 152 7.76 3.65 8.57
CA MET A 152 8.18 4.74 7.70
C MET A 152 8.78 5.93 8.45
N TYR A 153 8.26 6.27 9.63
CA TYR A 153 8.86 7.29 10.49
C TYR A 153 10.24 6.86 11.02
N ASP A 154 10.36 5.59 11.41
CA ASP A 154 11.61 5.04 11.98
C ASP A 154 12.72 4.93 10.92
N ASP A 155 12.34 4.64 9.67
CA ASP A 155 13.25 4.42 8.54
C ASP A 155 13.29 5.57 7.53
N ARG A 156 12.84 6.77 7.93
CA ARG A 156 12.70 7.92 7.03
C ARG A 156 13.95 8.18 6.19
N ASP A 157 15.11 8.24 6.83
CA ASP A 157 16.37 8.57 6.15
C ASP A 157 16.83 7.41 5.26
N ILE A 158 16.71 6.17 5.72
CA ILE A 158 17.03 4.98 4.93
C ILE A 158 16.15 4.93 3.67
N MET A 159 14.86 5.20 3.80
CA MET A 159 13.95 5.27 2.67
C MET A 159 14.32 6.36 1.68
N LYS A 160 14.65 7.56 2.19
CA LYS A 160 14.97 8.72 1.39
C LYS A 160 16.27 8.55 0.59
N TYR A 161 17.29 7.95 1.19
CA TYR A 161 18.63 7.91 0.61
C TYR A 161 18.97 6.55 -0.01
N ASP A 162 18.75 5.45 0.70
CA ASP A 162 19.14 4.11 0.25
C ASP A 162 18.05 3.46 -0.60
N VAL A 163 16.81 3.44 -0.11
CA VAL A 163 15.70 2.75 -0.79
C VAL A 163 15.33 3.49 -2.08
N ALA A 164 15.24 4.82 -2.06
CA ALA A 164 14.90 5.62 -3.24
C ALA A 164 15.86 5.39 -4.42
N GLN A 165 17.15 5.17 -4.14
CA GLN A 165 18.15 4.82 -5.16
C GLN A 165 17.98 3.36 -5.61
N CYS A 166 17.78 2.46 -4.65
CA CYS A 166 17.62 1.03 -4.93
C CYS A 166 16.36 0.73 -5.77
N VAL A 167 15.19 1.33 -5.47
CA VAL A 167 13.92 1.02 -6.16
C VAL A 167 13.92 1.37 -7.65
N GLN A 168 14.94 2.10 -8.14
CA GLN A 168 15.15 2.31 -9.57
C GLN A 168 15.33 1.01 -10.35
N ILE A 169 15.76 -0.08 -9.71
CA ILE A 169 15.84 -1.41 -10.33
C ILE A 169 14.52 -1.88 -10.92
N PHE A 170 13.37 -1.42 -10.42
CA PHE A 170 12.04 -1.83 -10.91
C PHE A 170 11.69 -1.21 -12.28
N THR A 171 12.50 -0.26 -12.76
CA THR A 171 12.44 0.21 -14.15
C THR A 171 12.86 -0.89 -15.12
N ASP A 172 13.77 -1.77 -14.70
CA ASP A 172 14.15 -2.97 -15.44
C ASP A 172 12.96 -3.94 -15.53
N TYR A 173 12.64 -4.34 -16.76
CA TYR A 173 11.52 -5.23 -17.03
C TYR A 173 11.69 -6.62 -16.39
N SER A 174 12.91 -7.15 -16.37
CA SER A 174 13.20 -8.48 -15.81
C SER A 174 13.01 -8.50 -14.30
N VAL A 175 13.48 -7.46 -13.60
CA VAL A 175 13.30 -7.29 -12.15
C VAL A 175 11.82 -7.15 -11.80
N ARG A 176 11.09 -6.29 -12.54
CA ARG A 176 9.65 -6.12 -12.34
C ARG A 176 8.87 -7.40 -12.60
N ARG A 177 9.21 -8.13 -13.67
CA ARG A 177 8.59 -9.42 -14.00
C ARG A 177 8.85 -10.45 -12.92
N SER A 178 10.09 -10.55 -12.42
CA SER A 178 10.45 -11.46 -11.33
C SER A 178 9.64 -11.18 -10.06
N TYR A 179 9.53 -9.90 -9.67
CA TYR A 179 8.70 -9.49 -8.54
C TYR A 179 7.21 -9.86 -8.72
N ILE A 180 6.63 -9.56 -9.89
CA ILE A 180 5.23 -9.92 -10.19
C ILE A 180 5.06 -11.44 -10.13
N GLN A 181 6.00 -12.21 -10.70
CA GLN A 181 5.98 -13.66 -10.68
C GLN A 181 6.00 -14.20 -9.24
N CYS A 182 6.88 -13.68 -8.39
CA CYS A 182 6.96 -14.06 -6.97
C CYS A 182 5.61 -13.91 -6.27
N VAL A 183 4.94 -12.76 -6.44
CA VAL A 183 3.63 -12.54 -5.80
C VAL A 183 2.55 -13.43 -6.42
N THR A 184 2.53 -13.58 -7.74
CA THR A 184 1.60 -14.47 -8.44
C THR A 184 1.75 -15.92 -7.97
N ASP A 185 2.97 -16.42 -7.81
CA ASP A 185 3.24 -17.78 -7.36
C ASP A 185 2.71 -18.00 -5.94
N ILE A 186 2.90 -17.02 -5.05
CA ILE A 186 2.36 -17.08 -3.69
C ILE A 186 0.84 -17.10 -3.71
N SER A 187 0.19 -16.20 -4.46
CA SER A 187 -1.27 -16.20 -4.61
C SER A 187 -1.80 -17.54 -5.14
N ILE A 188 -1.10 -18.17 -6.10
CA ILE A 188 -1.47 -19.50 -6.61
C ILE A 188 -1.31 -20.57 -5.53
N GLN A 189 -0.17 -20.58 -4.83
CA GLN A 189 0.15 -21.56 -3.79
C GLN A 189 -0.80 -21.51 -2.60
N THR A 190 -1.27 -20.32 -2.23
CA THR A 190 -2.16 -20.13 -1.08
C THR A 190 -3.64 -20.16 -1.44
N GLY A 191 -3.98 -20.29 -2.72
CA GLY A 191 -5.38 -20.28 -3.18
C GLY A 191 -6.05 -18.92 -2.99
N ASP A 192 -5.29 -17.84 -3.18
CA ASP A 192 -5.78 -16.47 -3.03
C ASP A 192 -6.95 -16.19 -3.98
N SER A 193 -7.91 -15.39 -3.51
CA SER A 193 -9.15 -15.11 -4.21
C SER A 193 -9.48 -13.63 -4.20
N ASN A 194 -10.44 -13.22 -5.03
CA ASN A 194 -10.95 -11.83 -5.00
C ASN A 194 -11.91 -11.56 -3.83
N GLN A 195 -12.01 -12.47 -2.86
CA GLN A 195 -12.87 -12.33 -1.69
C GLN A 195 -12.02 -12.05 -0.46
N ILE A 196 -12.59 -11.30 0.48
CA ILE A 196 -11.98 -11.10 1.80
C ILE A 196 -11.87 -12.47 2.47
N PRO A 197 -10.67 -12.91 2.90
CA PRO A 197 -10.53 -14.20 3.57
C PRO A 197 -11.39 -14.28 4.83
N THR A 198 -11.91 -15.46 5.12
CA THR A 198 -12.80 -15.75 6.27
C THR A 198 -12.07 -15.79 7.61
N SER A 199 -10.76 -15.56 7.64
CA SER A 199 -10.00 -15.43 8.88
C SER A 199 -8.72 -14.66 8.66
N LYS A 200 -8.28 -13.99 9.73
CA LYS A 200 -6.99 -13.33 9.80
C LYS A 200 -5.83 -14.28 9.51
N ALA A 201 -5.88 -15.50 10.04
CA ALA A 201 -4.84 -16.51 9.82
C ALA A 201 -4.70 -16.87 8.33
N SER A 202 -5.82 -17.07 7.63
CA SER A 202 -5.83 -17.32 6.18
C SER A 202 -5.28 -16.13 5.39
N PHE A 203 -5.69 -14.91 5.75
CA PHE A 203 -5.14 -13.69 5.15
C PHE A 203 -3.61 -13.61 5.33
N CYS A 204 -3.13 -13.79 6.56
CA CYS A 204 -1.72 -13.70 6.90
C CYS A 204 -0.85 -14.78 6.25
N LYS A 205 -1.39 -15.98 6.01
CA LYS A 205 -0.71 -17.06 5.27
C LYS A 205 -0.32 -16.65 3.85
N THR A 206 -1.10 -15.78 3.22
CA THR A 206 -0.78 -15.22 1.89
C THR A 206 0.01 -13.92 1.99
N PHE A 207 -0.42 -13.02 2.89
CA PHE A 207 0.10 -11.66 2.99
C PHE A 207 1.58 -11.59 3.37
N ILE A 208 2.00 -12.37 4.37
CA ILE A 208 3.37 -12.30 4.88
C ILE A 208 4.38 -12.84 3.85
N PRO A 209 4.19 -14.02 3.24
CA PRO A 209 5.06 -14.47 2.16
C PRO A 209 5.11 -13.46 1.00
N ALA A 210 3.97 -12.90 0.59
CA ALA A 210 3.93 -11.93 -0.51
C ALA A 210 4.76 -10.67 -0.20
N SER A 211 4.79 -10.24 1.07
CA SER A 211 5.62 -9.11 1.52
C SER A 211 7.12 -9.39 1.35
N TYR A 212 7.55 -10.65 1.52
CA TYR A 212 8.95 -11.02 1.28
C TYR A 212 9.40 -10.83 -0.17
N CYS A 213 8.50 -10.91 -1.15
CA CYS A 213 8.85 -10.69 -2.56
C CYS A 213 9.55 -9.36 -2.78
N PHE A 214 9.04 -8.27 -2.18
CA PHE A 214 9.66 -6.95 -2.33
C PHE A 214 11.06 -6.90 -1.73
N THR A 215 11.21 -7.39 -0.49
CA THR A 215 12.50 -7.38 0.20
C THR A 215 13.54 -8.31 -0.45
N ASN A 216 13.11 -9.45 -0.99
CA ASN A 216 13.97 -10.37 -1.72
C ASN A 216 14.44 -9.74 -3.03
N THR A 217 13.55 -9.04 -3.76
CA THR A 217 13.95 -8.29 -4.95
C THR A 217 15.01 -7.23 -4.62
N ILE A 218 14.85 -6.47 -3.53
CA ILE A 218 15.87 -5.53 -3.04
C ILE A 218 17.17 -6.25 -2.71
N LYS A 219 17.10 -7.38 -1.99
CA LYS A 219 18.27 -8.18 -1.59
C LYS A 219 19.07 -8.69 -2.78
N GLU A 220 18.40 -9.10 -3.85
CA GLU A 220 19.02 -9.72 -5.02
C GLU A 220 19.62 -8.67 -5.98
N ASN A 221 19.03 -7.48 -6.05
CA ASN A 221 19.32 -6.52 -7.12
C ASN A 221 19.96 -5.21 -6.64
N CYS A 222 20.03 -4.95 -5.33
CA CYS A 222 20.65 -3.75 -4.78
C CYS A 222 21.96 -4.05 -4.05
N ALA A 223 22.81 -3.02 -3.91
CA ALA A 223 24.03 -3.12 -3.13
C ALA A 223 23.73 -3.52 -1.68
N ARG A 224 24.53 -4.42 -1.12
CA ARG A 224 24.35 -4.83 0.27
C ARG A 224 24.91 -3.75 1.21
N THR A 225 24.03 -2.95 1.79
CA THR A 225 24.37 -1.96 2.82
C THR A 225 23.68 -2.31 4.14
N LYS A 226 24.23 -1.86 5.26
CA LYS A 226 23.59 -2.04 6.58
C LYS A 226 22.20 -1.42 6.63
N ASN A 227 22.01 -0.27 5.96
CA ASN A 227 20.73 0.42 5.89
C ASN A 227 19.68 -0.39 5.11
N LEU A 228 20.04 -0.95 3.95
CA LEU A 228 19.13 -1.79 3.17
C LEU A 228 18.84 -3.12 3.87
N ASP A 229 19.82 -3.69 4.58
CA ASP A 229 19.61 -4.88 5.40
C ASP A 229 18.58 -4.58 6.52
N LYS A 230 18.76 -3.47 7.26
CA LYS A 230 17.82 -2.98 8.28
C LYS A 230 16.42 -2.71 7.72
N PHE A 231 16.32 -1.98 6.61
CA PHE A 231 15.04 -1.65 5.97
C PHE A 231 14.22 -2.90 5.64
N ARG A 232 14.85 -3.94 5.09
CA ARG A 232 14.14 -5.18 4.78
C ARG A 232 13.60 -5.86 6.02
N GLU A 233 14.38 -5.89 7.10
CA GLU A 233 13.96 -6.48 8.37
C GLU A 233 12.79 -5.70 8.98
N ASP A 234 12.93 -4.38 9.09
CA ASP A 234 11.92 -3.50 9.68
C ASP A 234 10.63 -3.47 8.85
N TYR A 235 10.74 -3.50 7.53
CA TYR A 235 9.60 -3.64 6.63
C TYR A 235 8.82 -4.94 6.88
N ILE A 236 9.52 -6.08 6.97
CA ILE A 236 8.85 -7.37 7.20
C ILE A 236 8.23 -7.41 8.58
N ASN A 237 8.92 -6.86 9.59
CA ASN A 237 8.37 -6.73 10.93
C ASN A 237 7.09 -5.89 10.92
N ALA A 238 7.09 -4.76 10.21
CA ALA A 238 5.90 -3.92 10.06
C ALA A 238 4.73 -4.68 9.42
N MET A 239 4.99 -5.56 8.44
CA MET A 239 3.94 -6.39 7.84
C MET A 239 3.45 -7.51 8.73
N LYS A 240 4.28 -8.02 9.64
CA LYS A 240 3.90 -9.07 10.59
C LYS A 240 3.09 -8.56 11.78
N VAL A 241 3.32 -7.33 12.24
CA VAL A 241 2.63 -6.77 13.42
C VAL A 241 1.10 -6.96 13.37
N PRO A 242 0.39 -6.65 12.28
CA PRO A 242 -1.06 -6.85 12.21
C PRO A 242 -1.44 -8.32 12.29
N CYS A 243 -0.60 -9.24 11.84
CA CYS A 243 -0.82 -10.69 11.88
C CYS A 243 -0.59 -11.30 13.28
N ASP A 244 0.36 -10.77 14.04
CA ASP A 244 0.73 -11.30 15.36
C ASP A 244 -0.15 -10.77 16.51
N LYS A 245 -0.86 -9.66 16.29
CA LYS A 245 -1.79 -9.10 17.28
C LYS A 245 -2.94 -10.08 17.53
N LYS A 246 -3.26 -10.38 18.81
CA LYS A 246 -4.44 -11.20 19.13
C LYS A 246 -5.71 -10.49 18.67
N GLU A 247 -6.67 -11.26 18.15
CA GLU A 247 -8.01 -10.72 17.86
C GLU A 247 -8.62 -10.25 19.19
N SER A 248 -9.03 -8.98 19.25
CA SER A 248 -9.77 -8.48 20.39
C SER A 248 -11.18 -9.05 20.32
N GLU A 249 -11.52 -9.93 21.27
CA GLU A 249 -12.86 -10.47 21.50
C GLU A 249 -13.91 -9.35 21.68
#